data_AF-A0A0A1E9Y2-F1
#
_entry.id   AF-A0A0A1E9Y2-F1
#
_cell.length_a   1.000
_cell.length_b   1.000
_cell.length_c   1.000
_cell.angle_alpha   90.00
_cell.angle_beta   90.00
_cell.angle_gamma   90.00
#
_symmetry.space_group_name_H-M   'P 1'
#
loop_
_entity.id
_entity.type
_entity.pdbx_description
1 polymer ?
#
loop_
_entity_poly.entity_id
_entity_poly.type
_entity_poly.pdbx_seq_one_letter_code
_entity_poly.pdbx_strand_id
1 'polypeptide(L)'
;MKKIWIVALSVLAVMGCAENTAGLSVDGQSQRVIFNDSVLGGQIDIEQIDTDEVNGHARAIVMLTSKSSGNQNIQYRFYWYDDKGLEVNTKLSPWKQKIVRGHETISISEVSVNPNATNYRVQIRKAD
;
A
#
# COMPACT_ATOMS: atom_id res chain seq x y z
N MET A 1 40.93 -34.48 36.47
CA MET A 1 41.21 -33.15 35.86
C MET A 1 40.73 -33.00 34.42
N LYS A 2 40.59 -34.08 33.60
CA LYS A 2 40.08 -33.98 32.21
C LYS A 2 38.56 -33.77 32.05
N LYS A 3 37.75 -34.08 33.07
CA LYS A 3 36.26 -33.98 33.01
C LYS A 3 35.74 -32.55 33.20
N ILE A 4 36.53 -31.67 33.82
CA ILE A 4 36.15 -30.27 34.07
C ILE A 4 36.23 -29.44 32.77
N TRP A 5 37.15 -29.79 31.87
CA TRP A 5 37.33 -29.10 30.60
C TRP A 5 36.17 -29.33 29.61
N ILE A 6 35.48 -30.47 29.70
CA ILE A 6 34.34 -30.79 28.82
C ILE A 6 33.10 -29.98 29.21
N VAL A 7 32.91 -29.72 30.51
CA VAL A 7 31.75 -28.94 31.02
C VAL A 7 31.90 -27.45 30.70
N ALA A 8 33.12 -26.92 30.72
CA ALA A 8 33.39 -25.51 30.39
C ALA A 8 33.10 -25.19 28.91
N LEU A 9 33.31 -26.15 28.00
CA LEU A 9 33.11 -25.95 26.56
C LEU A 9 31.62 -25.94 26.17
N SER A 10 30.76 -26.63 26.91
CA SER A 10 29.32 -26.67 26.65
C SER A 10 28.56 -25.41 27.08
N VAL A 11 29.09 -24.62 28.01
CA VAL A 11 28.42 -23.40 28.52
C VAL A 11 28.58 -22.21 27.56
N LEU A 12 29.61 -22.20 26.71
CA LEU A 12 29.83 -21.12 25.74
C LEU A 12 28.95 -21.20 24.48
N ALA A 13 28.15 -22.25 24.29
CA ALA A 13 27.39 -22.47 23.06
C ALA A 13 26.00 -21.79 23.03
N VAL A 14 25.58 -21.06 24.07
CA VAL A 14 24.19 -20.57 24.21
C VAL A 14 24.03 -19.06 23.91
N MET A 15 25.09 -18.35 23.55
CA MET A 15 25.00 -16.93 23.15
C MET A 15 25.02 -16.78 21.63
N GLY A 16 23.91 -17.12 21.00
CA GLY A 16 23.74 -17.07 19.54
C GLY A 16 22.31 -16.74 19.12
N CYS A 17 21.68 -15.73 19.72
CA CYS A 17 20.49 -15.13 19.12
C CYS A 17 20.97 -14.17 18.02
N ALA A 18 20.96 -14.62 16.77
CA ALA A 18 21.07 -13.70 15.64
C ALA A 18 19.75 -12.91 15.57
N GLU A 19 19.75 -11.67 16.05
CA GLU A 19 18.65 -10.72 15.85
C GLU A 19 18.69 -10.17 14.43
N ASN A 20 18.57 -11.06 13.44
CA ASN A 20 18.26 -10.68 12.07
C ASN A 20 16.94 -11.35 11.71
N THR A 21 15.89 -11.03 12.46
CA THR A 21 14.56 -11.21 11.93
C THR A 21 14.42 -10.13 10.85
N ALA A 22 14.42 -10.54 9.58
CA ALA A 22 13.88 -9.70 8.53
C ALA A 22 12.40 -9.48 8.90
N GLY A 23 12.14 -8.43 9.67
CA GLY A 23 10.79 -8.01 10.00
C GLY A 23 10.11 -7.64 8.69
N LEU A 24 9.25 -8.52 8.19
CA LEU A 24 8.35 -8.17 7.11
C LEU A 24 7.34 -7.16 7.68
N SER A 25 7.70 -5.87 7.66
CA SER A 25 6.75 -4.80 7.97
C SER A 25 5.78 -4.72 6.81
N VAL A 26 4.69 -5.48 6.87
CA VAL A 26 3.55 -5.29 5.98
C VAL A 26 2.87 -4.02 6.44
N ASP A 27 3.20 -2.89 5.81
CA ASP A 27 2.40 -1.70 5.93
C ASP A 27 1.00 -2.01 5.33
N GLY A 28 0.05 -2.30 6.21
CA GLY A 28 -1.32 -2.66 5.83
C GLY A 28 -2.02 -1.57 5.02
N GLN A 29 -1.54 -0.31 5.09
CA GLN A 29 -2.08 0.78 4.27
C GLN A 29 -1.82 0.53 2.79
N SER A 30 -0.58 0.18 2.41
CA SER A 30 -0.19 -0.08 1.02
C SER A 30 -1.03 -1.16 0.32
N GLN A 31 -1.66 -2.08 1.08
CA GLN A 31 -2.52 -3.14 0.53
C GLN A 31 -3.80 -2.61 -0.15
N ARG A 32 -4.16 -1.34 0.07
CA ARG A 32 -5.31 -0.72 -0.61
C ARG A 32 -5.00 -0.32 -2.05
N VAL A 33 -3.74 -0.23 -2.47
CA VAL A 33 -3.38 0.22 -3.83
C VAL A 33 -2.76 -0.94 -4.61
N ILE A 34 -3.27 -1.17 -5.82
CA ILE A 34 -2.77 -2.20 -6.73
C ILE A 34 -2.26 -1.54 -8.01
N PHE A 35 -1.02 -1.83 -8.37
CA PHE A 35 -0.47 -1.49 -9.67
C PHE A 35 -0.61 -2.67 -10.63
N ASN A 36 -1.24 -2.45 -11.79
CA ASN A 36 -1.38 -3.49 -12.83
C ASN A 36 -0.12 -3.67 -13.68
N ASP A 37 0.92 -2.86 -13.44
CA ASP A 37 2.19 -2.88 -14.14
C ASP A 37 3.33 -2.74 -13.10
N SER A 38 4.27 -3.70 -13.10
CA SER A 38 5.35 -3.74 -12.11
C SER A 38 6.38 -2.63 -12.30
N VAL A 39 6.58 -2.16 -13.53
CA VAL A 39 7.47 -1.03 -13.82
C VAL A 39 6.87 0.25 -13.26
N LEU A 40 5.56 0.45 -13.44
CA LEU A 40 4.84 1.59 -12.86
C LEU A 40 4.86 1.55 -11.32
N GLY A 41 4.59 0.39 -10.72
CA GLY A 41 4.69 0.21 -9.27
C GLY A 41 6.11 0.42 -8.71
N GLY A 42 7.13 0.16 -9.54
CA GLY A 42 8.52 0.48 -9.21
C GLY A 42 8.86 1.99 -9.31
N GLN A 43 8.02 2.79 -9.96
CA GLN A 43 8.26 4.23 -10.22
C GLN A 43 7.40 5.16 -9.37
N ILE A 44 6.36 4.66 -8.70
CA ILE A 44 5.46 5.46 -7.87
C ILE A 44 5.46 4.89 -6.46
N ASP A 45 5.74 5.74 -5.47
CA ASP A 45 5.53 5.44 -4.05
C ASP A 45 4.16 5.91 -3.60
N ILE A 46 3.61 5.18 -2.62
CA ILE A 46 2.39 5.58 -1.92
C ILE A 46 2.86 6.30 -0.65
N GLU A 47 2.77 7.63 -0.66
CA GLU A 47 3.27 8.44 0.45
C GLU A 47 2.30 8.44 1.63
N GLN A 48 1.00 8.54 1.34
CA GLN A 48 -0.03 8.54 2.36
C GLN A 48 -1.35 7.99 1.81
N ILE A 49 -2.09 7.33 2.68
CA ILE A 49 -3.46 6.89 2.43
C ILE A 49 -4.31 7.44 3.56
N ASP A 50 -5.40 8.11 3.22
CA ASP A 50 -6.31 8.72 4.18
C ASP A 50 -7.77 8.48 3.80
N THR A 51 -8.65 8.56 4.79
CA THR A 51 -10.08 8.44 4.62
C THR A 51 -10.79 9.45 5.50
N ASP A 52 -11.60 10.30 4.87
CA ASP A 52 -12.46 11.24 5.55
C ASP A 52 -13.92 11.08 5.09
N GLU A 53 -14.78 11.99 5.53
CA GLU A 53 -16.20 11.96 5.21
C GLU A 53 -16.62 13.25 4.51
N VAL A 54 -17.46 13.11 3.47
CA VAL A 54 -18.10 14.22 2.77
C VAL A 54 -19.59 13.93 2.67
N ASN A 55 -20.42 14.74 3.33
CA ASN A 55 -21.88 14.62 3.31
C ASN A 55 -22.41 13.23 3.73
N GLY A 56 -21.82 12.58 4.74
CA GLY A 56 -22.24 11.23 5.15
C GLY A 56 -21.69 10.09 4.28
N HIS A 57 -20.79 10.39 3.33
CA HIS A 57 -20.16 9.40 2.47
C HIS A 57 -18.64 9.37 2.70
N ALA A 58 -18.07 8.18 2.79
CA ALA A 58 -16.63 8.00 2.86
C ALA A 58 -15.95 8.58 1.61
N ARG A 59 -14.84 9.29 1.81
CA ARG A 59 -13.95 9.78 0.76
C ARG A 59 -12.56 9.24 1.00
N ALA A 60 -12.03 8.60 -0.02
CA ALA A 60 -10.71 8.01 -0.02
C ALA A 60 -9.71 8.97 -0.67
N ILE A 61 -8.54 9.12 -0.06
CA ILE A 61 -7.45 9.97 -0.55
C ILE A 61 -6.17 9.14 -0.58
N VAL A 62 -5.45 9.17 -1.69
CA VAL A 62 -4.16 8.50 -1.86
C VAL A 62 -3.15 9.50 -2.43
N MET A 63 -2.05 9.70 -1.73
CA MET A 63 -0.92 10.51 -2.17
C MET A 63 0.11 9.62 -2.86
N LEU A 64 0.47 10.00 -4.07
CA LEU A 64 1.36 9.28 -4.96
C LEU A 64 2.57 10.15 -5.27
N THR A 65 3.77 9.59 -5.12
CA THR A 65 5.02 10.32 -5.32
C THR A 65 5.86 9.63 -6.39
N SER A 66 6.26 10.37 -7.42
CA SER A 66 7.11 9.81 -8.47
C SER A 66 8.55 9.65 -7.98
N LYS A 67 9.09 8.44 -8.11
CA LYS A 67 10.52 8.13 -7.92
C LYS A 67 11.36 8.41 -9.17
N SER A 68 10.72 8.66 -10.30
CA SER A 68 11.38 8.88 -11.59
C SER A 68 11.45 10.35 -11.93
N SER A 69 12.37 10.72 -12.81
CA SER A 69 12.45 12.06 -13.41
C SER A 69 11.50 12.24 -14.60
N GLY A 70 10.99 11.14 -15.17
CA GLY A 70 10.03 11.16 -16.27
C GLY A 70 8.59 11.30 -15.79
N ASN A 71 7.69 11.71 -16.69
CA ASN A 71 6.25 11.77 -16.41
C ASN A 71 5.61 10.38 -16.55
N GLN A 72 4.73 10.02 -15.62
CA GLN A 72 3.88 8.84 -15.68
C GLN A 72 2.43 9.25 -15.99
N ASN A 73 1.94 8.87 -17.16
CA ASN A 73 0.51 8.95 -17.45
C ASN A 73 -0.18 7.73 -16.86
N ILE A 74 -1.06 7.94 -15.89
CA ILE A 74 -1.77 6.87 -15.18
C ILE A 74 -3.27 6.96 -15.38
N GLN A 75 -3.91 5.80 -15.32
CA GLN A 75 -5.34 5.67 -15.11
C GLN A 75 -5.57 5.01 -13.76
N TYR A 76 -6.57 5.48 -13.01
CA TYR A 76 -6.90 4.94 -11.70
C TYR A 76 -8.41 4.78 -11.51
N ARG A 77 -8.79 3.86 -10.64
CA ARG A 77 -10.19 3.57 -10.27
C ARG A 77 -10.29 3.09 -8.83
N PHE A 78 -11.29 3.58 -8.11
CA PHE A 78 -11.62 3.13 -6.76
C PHE A 78 -12.73 2.07 -6.81
N TYR A 79 -12.58 1.07 -5.95
CA TYR A 79 -13.56 0.03 -5.65
C TYR A 79 -13.88 0.14 -4.17
N TRP A 80 -15.16 0.13 -3.82
CA TRP A 80 -15.68 0.37 -2.49
C TRP A 80 -16.27 -0.89 -1.90
N TYR A 81 -16.04 -1.09 -0.61
CA TYR A 81 -16.50 -2.25 0.14
C TYR A 81 -17.18 -1.82 1.45
N ASP A 82 -18.13 -2.62 1.92
CA ASP A 82 -18.70 -2.47 3.25
C ASP A 82 -17.75 -2.98 4.36
N ASP A 83 -18.24 -2.95 5.60
CA ASP A 83 -17.54 -3.44 6.79
C ASP A 83 -17.30 -4.96 6.79
N LYS A 84 -18.04 -5.70 5.96
CA LYS A 84 -17.91 -7.15 5.76
C LYS A 84 -16.98 -7.49 4.60
N GLY A 85 -16.47 -6.48 3.88
CA GLY A 85 -15.59 -6.66 2.72
C GLY A 85 -16.33 -7.03 1.43
N LEU A 86 -17.65 -6.83 1.36
CA LEU A 86 -18.44 -7.01 0.14
C LEU A 86 -18.37 -5.76 -0.71
N GLU A 87 -18.21 -5.92 -2.04
CA GLU A 87 -18.20 -4.79 -2.97
C GLU A 87 -19.58 -4.11 -3.00
N VAL A 88 -19.60 -2.78 -2.82
CA VAL A 88 -20.83 -1.98 -2.72
C VAL A 88 -21.02 -0.98 -3.86
N ASN A 89 -20.17 -1.03 -4.88
CA ASN A 89 -20.30 -0.23 -6.10
C ASN A 89 -21.59 -0.61 -6.85
N THR A 90 -22.65 0.21 -6.72
CA THR A 90 -23.87 0.06 -7.53
C THR A 90 -23.63 0.39 -9.00
N LYS A 91 -22.67 1.28 -9.26
CA LYS A 91 -22.13 1.61 -10.58
C LYS A 91 -20.64 1.90 -10.45
N LEU A 92 -19.81 1.22 -11.26
CA LEU A 92 -18.37 1.46 -11.28
C LEU A 92 -18.05 2.82 -11.92
N SER A 93 -17.24 3.61 -11.23
CA SER A 93 -16.68 4.86 -11.75
C SER A 93 -15.84 4.56 -13.01
N PRO A 94 -15.84 5.43 -14.04
CA PRO A 94 -14.94 5.28 -15.18
C PRO A 94 -13.47 5.33 -14.72
N TRP A 95 -12.55 4.86 -15.56
CA TRP A 95 -11.13 5.07 -15.30
C TRP A 95 -10.85 6.58 -15.39
N LYS A 96 -10.26 7.14 -14.33
CA LYS A 96 -9.85 8.55 -14.29
C LYS A 96 -8.37 8.65 -14.69
N GLN A 97 -7.99 9.66 -15.45
CA GLN A 97 -6.61 9.85 -15.90
C GLN A 97 -5.92 10.97 -15.13
N LYS A 98 -4.64 10.78 -14.81
CA LYS A 98 -3.74 11.78 -14.22
C LYS A 98 -2.34 11.65 -14.80
N ILE A 99 -1.59 12.74 -14.71
CA ILE A 99 -0.15 12.75 -14.99
C ILE A 99 0.54 12.95 -13.65
N VAL A 100 1.42 12.04 -13.28
CA VAL A 100 2.37 12.22 -12.18
C VAL A 100 3.66 12.69 -12.84
N ARG A 101 4.08 13.93 -12.61
CA ARG A 101 5.35 14.42 -13.18
C ARG A 101 6.54 13.87 -12.40
N GLY A 102 7.72 13.97 -12.99
CA GLY A 102 8.94 13.52 -12.34
C GLY A 102 9.13 14.19 -10.98
N HIS A 103 9.38 13.39 -9.94
CA HIS A 103 9.51 13.82 -8.55
C HIS A 103 8.32 14.62 -7.98
N GLU A 104 7.17 14.62 -8.65
CA GLU A 104 5.95 15.26 -8.16
C GLU A 104 5.21 14.33 -7.20
N THR A 105 4.67 14.92 -6.13
CA THR A 105 3.64 14.30 -5.29
C THR A 105 2.28 14.81 -5.73
N ILE A 106 1.36 13.91 -6.06
CA ILE A 106 -0.04 14.23 -6.38
C ILE A 106 -1.00 13.52 -5.44
N SER A 107 -2.21 14.04 -5.29
CA SER A 107 -3.31 13.32 -4.65
C SER A 107 -4.35 12.86 -5.67
N ILE A 108 -4.84 11.63 -5.47
CA ILE A 108 -6.02 11.10 -6.13
C ILE A 108 -7.08 10.79 -5.08
N SER A 109 -8.35 11.01 -5.43
CA SER A 109 -9.45 10.78 -4.49
C SER A 109 -10.75 10.38 -5.18
N GLU A 110 -11.65 9.79 -4.39
CA GLU A 110 -13.02 9.49 -4.77
C GLU A 110 -13.92 9.53 -3.53
N VAL A 111 -15.17 9.99 -3.71
CA VAL A 111 -16.23 9.89 -2.71
C VAL A 111 -17.11 8.69 -3.07
N SER A 112 -17.41 7.83 -2.11
CA SER A 112 -18.33 6.72 -2.32
C SER A 112 -19.74 7.23 -2.63
N VAL A 113 -20.39 6.65 -3.64
CA VAL A 113 -21.83 6.89 -3.87
C VAL A 113 -22.71 6.04 -2.95
N ASN A 114 -22.15 5.02 -2.31
CA ASN A 114 -22.86 4.15 -1.37
C ASN A 114 -22.56 4.57 0.08
N PRO A 115 -23.58 4.93 0.88
CA PRO A 115 -23.36 5.37 2.26
C PRO A 115 -22.84 4.25 3.20
N ASN A 116 -23.00 2.98 2.83
CA ASN A 116 -22.48 1.85 3.61
C ASN A 116 -21.01 1.53 3.32
N ALA A 117 -20.37 2.27 2.41
CA ALA A 117 -18.96 2.03 2.07
C ALA A 117 -18.05 2.50 3.20
N THR A 118 -17.23 1.59 3.71
CA THR A 118 -16.28 1.85 4.81
C THR A 118 -14.84 1.53 4.41
N ASN A 119 -14.64 0.73 3.37
CA ASN A 119 -13.33 0.32 2.87
C ASN A 119 -13.21 0.53 1.36
N TYR A 120 -11.98 0.56 0.86
CA TYR A 120 -11.73 0.68 -0.57
C TYR A 120 -10.42 0.04 -1.03
N ARG A 121 -10.35 -0.14 -2.35
CA ARG A 121 -9.15 -0.49 -3.10
C ARG A 121 -9.00 0.46 -4.28
N VAL A 122 -7.79 0.87 -4.58
CA VAL A 122 -7.44 1.67 -5.75
C VAL A 122 -6.65 0.79 -6.71
N GLN A 123 -7.11 0.69 -7.95
CA GLN A 123 -6.30 0.13 -9.03
C GLN A 123 -5.68 1.27 -9.83
N ILE A 124 -4.39 1.12 -10.17
CA ILE A 124 -3.63 2.06 -10.97
C ILE A 124 -2.99 1.28 -12.13
N ARG A 125 -3.13 1.81 -13.34
CA ARG A 125 -2.51 1.28 -14.56
C ARG A 125 -1.90 2.40 -15.38
N LYS A 126 -1.01 2.05 -16.31
CA LYS A 126 -0.50 2.99 -17.31
C LYS A 126 -1.66 3.44 -18.21
N ALA A 127 -1.69 4.72 -18.58
CA ALA A 127 -2.57 5.19 -19.64
C ALA A 127 -1.98 4.78 -21.00
N ASP A 128 -2.83 4.25 -21.88
CA ASP A 128 -2.46 3.88 -23.26
C ASP A 128 -2.05 5.10 -24.10
#